data_AF-A0A5K1UMM9-F1
#
_entry.id   AF-A0A5K1UMM9-F1
#
_cell.length_a   1.000
_cell.length_b   1.000
_cell.length_c   1.000
_cell.angle_alpha   90.00
_cell.angle_beta   90.00
_cell.angle_gamma   90.00
#
_symmetry.space_group_name_H-M   'P 1'
#
loop_
_entity.id
_entity.type
_entity.pdbx_description
1 polymer ?
#
loop_
_entity_poly.entity_id
_entity_poly.type
_entity_poly.pdbx_seq_one_letter_code
_entity_poly.pdbx_strand_id
1 'polypeptide(L)'
;MTTQPLCESNLQFLGGHIICVSGYSSDERLLLRGMVELCGGIYMEDMESKSVTFLLSKGLTSDKASHALRWGVPVLSHQWLFDCIAERRLLSINQYVLNFDM
;
A
#
# COMPACT_ATOMS: atom_id res chain seq x y z
N MET A 1 14.71 -27.28 22.04
CA MET A 1 14.09 -26.02 22.45
C MET A 1 13.90 -25.19 21.18
N THR A 2 12.80 -25.42 20.48
CA THR A 2 12.48 -24.70 19.24
C THR A 2 11.83 -23.39 19.66
N THR A 3 12.57 -22.29 19.61
CA THR A 3 11.99 -20.95 19.65
C THR A 3 11.21 -20.78 18.35
N GLN A 4 9.91 -21.06 18.37
CA GLN A 4 9.04 -20.61 17.29
C GLN A 4 9.10 -19.08 17.30
N PRO A 5 9.42 -18.42 16.16
CA PRO A 5 9.33 -16.97 16.09
C PRO A 5 7.91 -16.54 16.44
N LEU A 6 7.78 -15.38 17.07
CA LEU A 6 6.53 -14.80 17.56
C LEU A 6 5.49 -14.70 16.42
N CYS A 7 4.70 -15.76 16.22
CA CYS A 7 3.43 -15.83 15.50
C CYS A 7 3.16 -14.66 14.54
N GLU A 8 3.88 -14.59 13.41
CA GLU A 8 3.67 -13.61 12.33
C GLU A 8 2.39 -13.90 11.50
N SER A 9 1.62 -14.93 11.86
CA SER A 9 0.50 -15.42 11.04
C SER A 9 -0.71 -14.48 11.01
N ASN A 10 -0.84 -13.54 11.94
CA ASN A 10 -2.02 -12.66 12.06
C ASN A 10 -1.89 -11.30 11.34
N LEU A 11 -0.78 -11.04 10.65
CA LEU A 11 -0.57 -9.78 9.90
C LEU A 11 -0.47 -9.97 8.39
N GLN A 12 -0.56 -11.19 7.87
CA GLN A 12 -0.37 -11.47 6.43
C GLN A 12 -1.58 -11.11 5.54
N PHE A 13 -2.39 -10.12 5.95
CA PHE A 13 -3.60 -9.75 5.23
C PHE A 13 -3.33 -9.00 3.91
N LEU A 14 -2.09 -8.57 3.64
CA LEU A 14 -1.68 -8.04 2.33
C LEU A 14 -1.06 -9.11 1.41
N GLY A 15 -1.13 -10.39 1.78
CA GLY A 15 -0.62 -11.49 0.96
C GLY A 15 -1.17 -11.45 -0.47
N GLY A 16 -0.25 -11.42 -1.45
CA GLY A 16 -0.59 -11.37 -2.88
C GLY A 16 -0.85 -9.97 -3.44
N HIS A 17 -0.78 -8.91 -2.62
CA HIS A 17 -0.91 -7.53 -3.07
C HIS A 17 0.46 -6.88 -3.33
N ILE A 18 0.55 -6.14 -4.45
CA ILE A 18 1.73 -5.34 -4.81
C ILE A 18 1.38 -3.87 -4.61
N ILE A 19 2.18 -3.14 -3.84
CA ILE A 19 1.91 -1.77 -3.43
C ILE A 19 3.06 -0.86 -3.82
N CYS A 20 2.73 0.26 -4.47
CA CYS A 20 3.64 1.36 -4.72
C CYS A 20 3.32 2.56 -3.82
N VAL A 21 4.29 3.47 -3.65
CA VAL A 21 4.13 4.69 -2.87
C VAL A 21 4.55 5.91 -3.70
N SER A 22 3.80 7.02 -3.61
CA SER A 22 4.08 8.28 -4.32
C SER A 22 3.78 9.53 -3.50
N GLY A 23 4.60 10.58 -3.65
CA GLY A 23 4.39 11.86 -2.97
C GLY A 23 4.80 11.89 -1.48
N TYR A 24 5.50 10.87 -0.99
CA TYR A 24 6.06 10.81 0.37
C TYR A 24 7.56 11.09 0.38
N SER A 25 8.07 11.63 1.49
CA SER A 25 9.50 11.81 1.73
C SER A 25 10.23 10.46 1.77
N SER A 26 11.57 10.47 1.72
CA SER A 26 12.36 9.24 1.80
C SER A 26 12.10 8.44 3.08
N ASP A 27 11.98 9.13 4.22
CA ASP A 27 11.74 8.49 5.51
C ASP A 27 10.32 7.93 5.62
N GLU A 28 9.32 8.70 5.17
CA GLU A 28 7.93 8.23 5.12
C GLU A 28 7.77 7.02 4.19
N ARG A 29 8.47 7.02 3.06
CA ARG A 29 8.48 5.90 2.12
C ARG A 29 9.11 4.65 2.73
N LEU A 30 10.22 4.80 3.44
CA LEU A 30 10.87 3.67 4.13
C LEU A 30 9.94 3.06 5.18
N LEU A 31 9.21 3.90 5.92
CA LEU A 31 8.21 3.45 6.89
C LEU A 31 7.06 2.69 6.22
N LEU A 32 6.46 3.27 5.17
CA LEU A 32 5.35 2.64 4.44
C LEU A 32 5.78 1.32 3.80
N ARG A 33 6.99 1.26 3.23
CA ARG A 33 7.57 0.02 2.71
C ARG A 33 7.64 -1.05 3.80
N GLY A 34 8.23 -0.73 4.96
CA GLY A 34 8.36 -1.68 6.06
C GLY A 34 7.01 -2.19 6.55
N MET A 35 5.99 -1.32 6.60
CA MET A 35 4.62 -1.70 6.95
C MET A 35 3.98 -2.65 5.94
N VAL A 36 4.16 -2.40 4.63
CA VAL A 36 3.66 -3.28 3.56
C VAL A 36 4.30 -4.66 3.67
N GLU A 37 5.62 -4.71 3.77
CA GLU A 37 6.39 -5.96 3.85
C GLU A 37 6.06 -6.75 5.13
N LEU A 38 5.93 -6.06 6.27
CA LEU A 38 5.51 -6.66 7.55
C LEU A 38 4.14 -7.34 7.47
N CYS A 39 3.24 -6.80 6.65
CA CYS A 39 1.89 -7.34 6.48
C CYS A 39 1.77 -8.37 5.34
N GLY A 40 2.90 -8.84 4.81
CA GLY A 40 2.98 -9.85 3.75
C GLY A 40 2.72 -9.32 2.33
N GLY A 41 2.65 -8.01 2.16
CA GLY A 41 2.55 -7.37 0.84
C GLY A 41 3.92 -7.20 0.19
N ILE A 42 3.93 -6.96 -1.12
CA ILE A 42 5.16 -6.67 -1.88
C ILE A 42 5.21 -5.17 -2.15
N TYR A 43 6.28 -4.52 -1.68
CA TYR A 43 6.56 -3.14 -2.06
C TYR A 43 7.31 -3.10 -3.40
N MET A 44 6.84 -2.27 -4.33
CA MET A 44 7.58 -1.93 -5.56
C MET A 44 7.91 -0.45 -5.55
N GLU A 45 9.18 -0.14 -5.79
CA GLU A 45 9.62 1.25 -5.92
C GLU A 45 8.97 1.89 -7.14
N ASP A 46 9.08 1.27 -8.30
CA ASP A 46 8.58 1.82 -9.55
C ASP A 46 7.31 1.16 -10.04
N MET A 47 6.44 2.01 -10.60
CA MET A 47 5.15 1.61 -11.15
C MET A 47 5.35 1.22 -12.61
N GLU A 48 6.05 0.11 -12.82
CA GLU A 48 6.47 -0.36 -14.15
C GLU A 48 5.46 -1.31 -14.80
N SER A 49 4.48 -1.80 -14.03
CA SER A 49 3.55 -2.79 -14.55
C SER A 49 2.14 -2.67 -13.98
N LYS A 50 1.18 -3.28 -14.70
CA LYS A 50 -0.20 -3.45 -14.25
C LYS A 50 -0.36 -4.48 -13.12
N SER A 51 0.72 -5.11 -12.65
CA SER A 51 0.64 -6.03 -11.50
C SER A 51 0.48 -5.30 -10.16
N VAL A 52 0.82 -4.00 -10.12
CA VAL A 52 0.58 -3.14 -8.95
C VAL A 52 -0.91 -3.16 -8.63
N THR A 53 -1.24 -3.59 -7.42
CA THR A 53 -2.61 -3.74 -6.97
C THR A 53 -3.15 -2.45 -6.38
N PHE A 54 -2.32 -1.71 -5.63
CA PHE A 54 -2.67 -0.41 -5.05
C PHE A 54 -1.51 0.59 -5.15
N LEU A 55 -1.84 1.86 -5.36
CA LEU A 55 -0.89 2.96 -5.20
C LEU A 55 -1.26 3.76 -3.94
N LEU A 56 -0.38 3.83 -2.95
CA LEU A 56 -0.52 4.78 -1.85
C LEU A 56 0.06 6.13 -2.28
N SER A 57 -0.74 7.19 -2.21
CA SER A 57 -0.31 8.53 -2.65
C SER A 57 -0.74 9.62 -1.66
N LYS A 58 -0.01 10.74 -1.61
CA LYS A 58 -0.48 11.97 -0.92
C LYS A 58 -1.44 12.80 -1.78
N GLY A 59 -1.49 12.55 -3.08
CA GLY A 59 -2.30 13.28 -4.04
C GLY A 59 -2.27 12.67 -5.44
N LEU A 60 -2.91 13.33 -6.40
CA LEU A 60 -3.08 12.80 -7.76
C LEU A 60 -2.15 13.42 -8.81
N THR A 61 -1.20 14.26 -8.41
CA THR A 61 -0.39 15.07 -9.32
C THR A 61 0.89 14.39 -9.83
N SER A 62 1.19 13.18 -9.37
CA SER A 62 2.43 12.48 -9.75
C SER A 62 2.27 11.64 -11.04
N ASP A 63 3.39 11.34 -11.69
CA ASP A 63 3.42 10.42 -12.85
C ASP A 63 2.90 9.02 -12.48
N LYS A 64 3.24 8.54 -11.27
CA LYS A 64 2.75 7.26 -10.74
C LYS A 64 1.23 7.29 -10.55
N ALA A 65 0.67 8.37 -10.00
CA ALA A 65 -0.78 8.52 -9.89
C ALA A 65 -1.45 8.57 -11.27
N SER A 66 -0.86 9.30 -12.22
CA SER A 66 -1.35 9.36 -13.60
C SER A 66 -1.33 7.97 -14.28
N HIS A 67 -0.29 7.17 -14.06
CA HIS A 67 -0.19 5.79 -14.56
C HIS A 67 -1.22 4.88 -13.90
N ALA A 68 -1.37 4.97 -12.57
CA ALA A 68 -2.35 4.20 -11.82
C ALA A 68 -3.77 4.43 -12.34
N LEU A 69 -4.16 5.70 -12.49
CA LEU A 69 -5.46 6.09 -13.03
C LEU A 69 -5.67 5.55 -14.46
N ARG A 70 -4.67 5.66 -15.34
CA ARG A 70 -4.74 5.10 -16.70
C ARG A 70 -4.87 3.58 -16.74
N TRP A 71 -4.33 2.88 -15.76
CA TRP A 71 -4.38 1.41 -15.69
C TRP A 71 -5.55 0.88 -14.85
N GLY A 72 -6.34 1.75 -14.24
CA GLY A 72 -7.42 1.37 -13.34
C GLY A 72 -6.91 0.83 -12.00
N VAL A 73 -5.66 1.14 -11.63
CA VAL A 73 -5.11 0.81 -10.31
C VAL A 73 -5.64 1.84 -9.30
N PRO A 74 -6.29 1.40 -8.21
CA PRO A 74 -6.76 2.32 -7.18
C PRO A 74 -5.63 3.14 -6.56
N VAL A 75 -5.85 4.45 -6.48
CA VAL A 75 -4.97 5.39 -5.78
C VAL A 75 -5.58 5.68 -4.42
N LEU A 76 -4.89 5.31 -3.35
CA LEU A 76 -5.39 5.37 -1.98
C LEU A 76 -4.56 6.33 -1.12
N SER A 77 -5.18 6.93 -0.11
CA SER A 77 -4.45 7.53 1.01
C SER A 77 -3.72 6.45 1.82
N HIS A 78 -2.56 6.80 2.41
CA HIS A 78 -1.84 5.91 3.33
C HIS A 78 -2.67 5.49 4.55
N GLN A 79 -3.72 6.25 4.89
CA GLN A 79 -4.63 5.92 5.98
C GLN A 79 -5.24 4.51 5.83
N TRP A 80 -5.46 4.04 4.59
CA TRP A 80 -5.93 2.67 4.34
C TRP A 80 -4.98 1.62 4.91
N LEU A 81 -3.67 1.79 4.71
CA LEU A 81 -2.67 0.86 5.24
C LEU A 81 -2.63 0.91 6.77
N PHE A 82 -2.71 2.10 7.34
CA PHE A 82 -2.70 2.29 8.79
C PHE A 82 -3.91 1.61 9.45
N ASP A 83 -5.09 1.79 8.87
CA ASP A 83 -6.32 1.20 9.39
C ASP A 83 -6.36 -0.31 9.17
N CYS A 84 -5.84 -0.83 8.04
CA CYS A 84 -5.69 -2.28 7.85
C CYS A 84 -4.78 -2.91 8.92
N ILE A 85 -3.69 -2.23 9.30
CA ILE A 85 -2.78 -2.68 10.36
C ILE A 85 -3.46 -2.63 11.73
N ALA A 86 -4.17 -1.55 12.04
CA ALA A 86 -4.89 -1.40 13.29
C ALA A 86 -5.97 -2.49 13.46
N GLU A 87 -6.70 -2.77 12.40
CA GLU A 87 -7.79 -3.76 12.35
C GLU A 87 -7.29 -5.20 12.09
N ARG A 88 -6.00 -5.36 11.77
CA ARG A 88 -5.34 -6.64 11.41
C ARG A 88 -6.08 -7.42 10.32
N ARG A 89 -6.60 -6.71 9.32
CA ARG A 89 -7.33 -7.31 8.18
C ARG A 89 -7.30 -6.37 6.97
N LEU A 90 -7.54 -6.94 5.79
CA LEU A 90 -7.70 -6.16 4.58
C LEU A 90 -9.04 -5.41 4.60
N LEU A 91 -8.99 -4.07 4.61
CA LEU A 91 -10.18 -3.23 4.59
C LEU A 91 -10.62 -2.90 3.16
N SER A 92 -11.90 -2.59 3.00
CA SER A 92 -12.42 -2.07 1.74
C SER A 92 -11.73 -0.74 1.39
N ILE A 93 -11.38 -0.58 0.12
CA ILE A 93 -10.64 0.58 -0.37
C ILE A 93 -11.50 1.84 -0.54
N ASN A 94 -12.83 1.71 -0.65
CA ASN A 94 -13.72 2.77 -1.15
C ASN A 94 -13.62 4.09 -0.37
N GLN A 95 -13.41 4.02 0.95
CA GLN A 95 -13.31 5.20 1.81
C GLN A 95 -11.98 5.93 1.70
N TYR A 96 -11.00 5.32 1.03
CA TYR A 96 -9.62 5.79 0.99
C TYR A 96 -9.17 6.17 -0.42
N VAL A 97 -10.02 5.94 -1.43
CA VAL A 97 -9.72 6.30 -2.83
C VAL A 97 -9.59 7.82 -2.93
N LEU A 98 -8.46 8.27 -3.48
CA LEU A 98 -8.25 9.65 -3.84
C LEU A 98 -8.94 9.93 -5.17
N ASN A 99 -9.86 10.89 -5.16
CA ASN A 99 -10.55 11.36 -6.36
C ASN A 99 -10.09 12.77 -6.71
N PHE A 100 -10.31 13.17 -7.96
CA PHE A 100 -10.29 14.60 -8.30
C PHE A 100 -11.53 15.22 -7.67
N ASP A 101 -11.40 15.81 -6.50
CA ASP A 101 -12.38 16.80 -6.06
C ASP A 101 -12.29 17.97 -7.06
N MET A 102 -13.33 18.12 -7.88
CA MET A 102 -13.58 19.30 -8.72
C MET A 102 -14.06 20.46 -7.87
#